data_AF-A0A0J9W9E9-F1
#
_entry.id   AF-A0A0J9W9E9-F1
#
_cell.length_a   1.000
_cell.length_b   1.000
_cell.length_c   1.000
_cell.angle_alpha   90.00
_cell.angle_beta   90.00
_cell.angle_gamma   90.00
#
_symmetry.space_group_name_H-M   'P 1'
#
loop_
_entity.id
_entity.type
_entity.pdbx_description
1 polymer ?
#
loop_
_entity_poly.entity_id
_entity_poly.type
_entity_poly.pdbx_seq_one_letter_code
_entity_poly.pdbx_strand_id
1 'polypeptide(L)'
;MKAPLTPEALLAAIATASIGNVPCTTADISVVCSNLVIIDLNRQIVQLAHHSVREYFIRTQQSLFSAPVANSLLASICIKASSRGPPDNGSLQQQAKGFFFYAATHWASHFESSKVTKKEERLFQDMLSFVFEDEDYDVSLSFEAWLEIAKEIATLLPRDHPMKPALDAIPNETSSPLFLAAVFGIDGLLTLLSESESDIDWDQRNDLGHTALYVAVATGHLSTVTTLIEKGAELNIECGAYGSPLHVACFRGYEEIVEKLLQNGASPKCGSKFQSAVQAASHGGHEDIVLGLIRYDATIDSEDDYEQVIQIATEYGFIRVIDQLLRPEFKRFIDKETPDKNKMRLAKAIKGGQLFVLQRQLSKTSSDAKDIFPKDAVAIAALYDHTDIVKYLLEQGLDIEAEGQFGTPLRSACLMNHKSTVEELLQRGANVNTEERNGNALYVAAVKGHTDIVRILLEEGADLHQKTGSSGTALQAAAYYGHKLVVERLLDAGANVHAEGSSPDAFHAAAEVPLRAARSQVQQSSTLAIQAALSGGFSWKG
;
A
#
# COMPACT_ATOMS: atom_id res chain seq x y z
N MET A 1 -5.15 2.47 -15.57
CA MET A 1 -6.22 2.77 -16.55
C MET A 1 -6.69 4.19 -16.31
N LYS A 2 -6.43 5.12 -17.24
CA LYS A 2 -6.85 6.53 -17.15
C LYS A 2 -8.39 6.60 -17.22
N ALA A 3 -9.03 7.40 -16.37
CA ALA A 3 -10.50 7.47 -16.29
C ALA A 3 -11.12 7.93 -17.64
N PRO A 4 -12.29 7.40 -18.04
CA PRO A 4 -12.94 7.80 -19.28
C PRO A 4 -13.45 9.24 -19.20
N LEU A 5 -13.29 9.99 -20.31
CA LEU A 5 -13.84 11.34 -20.46
C LEU A 5 -15.38 11.27 -20.41
N THR A 6 -16.01 12.00 -19.49
CA THR A 6 -17.48 12.02 -19.36
C THR A 6 -18.11 12.91 -20.46
N PRO A 7 -19.37 12.66 -20.84
CA PRO A 7 -20.11 13.51 -21.77
C PRO A 7 -20.17 14.99 -21.33
N GLU A 8 -20.31 15.22 -20.04
CA GLU A 8 -20.31 16.55 -19.42
C GLU A 8 -18.95 17.24 -19.57
N ALA A 9 -17.85 16.50 -19.37
CA ALA A 9 -16.50 17.01 -19.59
C ALA A 9 -16.24 17.33 -21.08
N LEU A 10 -16.73 16.51 -22.00
CA LEU A 10 -16.58 16.78 -23.43
C LEU A 10 -17.32 18.06 -23.88
N LEU A 11 -18.55 18.27 -23.40
CA LEU A 11 -19.32 19.46 -23.71
C LEU A 11 -18.67 20.74 -23.17
N ALA A 12 -18.16 20.69 -21.94
CA ALA A 12 -17.46 21.82 -21.36
C ALA A 12 -16.13 22.12 -22.10
N ALA A 13 -15.44 21.12 -22.65
CA ALA A 13 -14.26 21.31 -23.51
C ALA A 13 -14.60 22.01 -24.84
N ILE A 14 -15.75 21.67 -25.45
CA ILE A 14 -16.19 22.30 -26.70
C ILE A 14 -16.60 23.75 -26.45
N ALA A 15 -17.26 24.02 -25.32
CA ALA A 15 -17.64 25.36 -24.91
C ALA A 15 -16.43 26.28 -24.68
N THR A 16 -15.32 25.76 -24.15
CA THR A 16 -14.08 26.55 -23.99
C THR A 16 -13.37 26.81 -25.33
N ALA A 17 -13.51 25.93 -26.33
CA ALA A 17 -12.89 26.12 -27.64
C ALA A 17 -13.63 27.12 -28.57
N SER A 18 -14.93 27.34 -28.37
CA SER A 18 -15.75 28.17 -29.26
C SER A 18 -15.78 29.64 -28.83
N ILE A 19 -15.11 30.51 -29.60
CA ILE A 19 -15.27 31.96 -29.52
C ILE A 19 -16.57 32.32 -30.28
N GLY A 20 -17.73 32.05 -29.67
CA GLY A 20 -19.02 32.27 -30.31
C GLY A 20 -20.17 31.69 -29.49
N ASN A 21 -21.12 32.56 -29.13
CA ASN A 21 -22.19 32.44 -28.13
C ASN A 21 -23.29 31.38 -28.39
N VAL A 22 -22.97 30.16 -28.83
CA VAL A 22 -23.97 29.07 -28.92
C VAL A 22 -23.49 27.85 -28.11
N PRO A 23 -24.19 27.47 -27.03
CA PRO A 23 -23.84 26.28 -26.25
C PRO A 23 -24.11 25.03 -27.08
N CYS A 24 -23.04 24.27 -27.38
CA CYS A 24 -23.14 22.95 -27.98
C CYS A 24 -23.79 21.99 -26.97
N THR A 25 -24.78 21.20 -27.41
CA THR A 25 -25.51 20.22 -26.58
C THR A 25 -25.07 18.79 -26.89
N THR A 26 -25.42 17.81 -26.04
CA THR A 26 -25.18 16.38 -26.34
C THR A 26 -25.87 15.93 -27.62
N ALA A 27 -27.03 16.53 -27.93
CA ALA A 27 -27.72 16.31 -29.19
C ALA A 27 -26.91 16.85 -30.36
N ASP A 28 -26.29 18.02 -30.24
CA ASP A 28 -25.43 18.59 -31.27
C ASP A 28 -24.19 17.73 -31.51
N ILE A 29 -23.54 17.18 -30.48
CA ILE A 29 -22.43 16.22 -30.64
C ILE A 29 -22.90 14.97 -31.38
N SER A 30 -24.04 14.41 -30.99
CA SER A 30 -24.62 13.22 -31.65
C SER A 30 -24.95 13.50 -33.12
N VAL A 31 -25.47 14.70 -33.42
CA VAL A 31 -25.80 15.14 -34.78
C VAL A 31 -24.55 15.43 -35.61
N VAL A 32 -23.55 16.10 -35.06
CA VAL A 32 -22.29 16.42 -35.76
C VAL A 32 -21.46 15.16 -36.00
N CYS A 33 -21.38 14.26 -35.01
CA CYS A 33 -20.66 12.99 -35.10
C CYS A 33 -21.54 11.83 -35.63
N SER A 34 -22.70 12.16 -36.24
CA SER A 34 -23.75 11.25 -36.72
C SER A 34 -23.27 9.83 -37.02
N ASN A 35 -23.70 8.87 -36.20
CA ASN A 35 -23.46 7.43 -36.30
C ASN A 35 -22.03 6.94 -35.96
N LEU A 36 -21.15 7.79 -35.46
CA LEU A 36 -19.80 7.39 -35.04
C LEU A 36 -19.66 7.27 -33.52
N VAL A 37 -20.48 8.00 -32.75
CA VAL A 37 -20.36 8.12 -31.30
C VAL A 37 -21.72 7.87 -30.63
N ILE A 38 -21.75 7.00 -29.62
CA ILE A 38 -22.85 6.81 -28.67
C ILE A 38 -22.46 7.52 -27.37
N ILE A 39 -23.34 8.39 -26.90
CA ILE A 39 -23.23 9.03 -25.60
C ILE A 39 -24.15 8.28 -24.64
N ASP A 40 -23.58 7.50 -23.72
CA ASP A 40 -24.34 6.82 -22.65
C ASP A 40 -24.35 7.72 -21.40
N LEU A 41 -25.47 8.42 -21.23
CA LEU A 41 -25.70 9.32 -20.09
C LEU A 41 -25.87 8.58 -18.76
N ASN A 42 -26.29 7.31 -18.78
CA ASN A 42 -26.48 6.52 -17.56
C ASN A 42 -25.15 6.02 -17.02
N ARG A 43 -24.23 5.64 -17.91
CA ARG A 43 -22.87 5.19 -17.56
C ARG A 43 -21.84 6.33 -17.56
N GLN A 44 -22.24 7.53 -17.99
CA GLN A 44 -21.36 8.70 -18.10
C GLN A 44 -20.14 8.44 -18.99
N ILE A 45 -20.34 7.76 -20.12
CA ILE A 45 -19.27 7.40 -21.05
C ILE A 45 -19.62 7.75 -22.49
N VAL A 46 -18.59 8.13 -23.25
CA VAL A 46 -18.65 8.31 -24.69
C VAL A 46 -18.03 7.07 -25.35
N GLN A 47 -18.79 6.38 -26.19
CA GLN A 47 -18.36 5.17 -26.91
C GLN A 47 -18.47 5.37 -28.41
N LEU A 48 -17.71 4.60 -29.20
CA LEU A 48 -17.92 4.57 -30.64
C LEU A 48 -19.16 3.73 -30.96
N ALA A 49 -20.00 4.20 -31.87
CA ALA A 49 -21.34 3.65 -32.09
C ALA A 49 -21.36 2.21 -32.62
N HIS A 50 -20.28 1.80 -33.29
CA HIS A 50 -20.14 0.44 -33.79
C HIS A 50 -18.67 0.00 -33.73
N HIS A 51 -18.43 -1.27 -33.38
CA HIS A 51 -17.07 -1.83 -33.30
C HIS A 51 -16.30 -1.70 -34.63
N SER A 52 -17.00 -1.73 -35.77
CA SER A 52 -16.40 -1.54 -37.09
C SER A 52 -15.88 -0.13 -37.33
N VAL A 53 -16.38 0.89 -36.63
CA VAL A 53 -15.84 2.27 -36.70
C VAL A 53 -14.48 2.31 -36.02
N ARG A 54 -14.37 1.68 -34.84
CA ARG A 54 -13.09 1.49 -34.14
C ARG A 54 -12.12 0.66 -34.99
N GLU A 55 -12.56 -0.47 -35.53
CA GLU A 55 -11.75 -1.29 -36.44
C GLU A 55 -11.39 -0.55 -37.73
N TYR A 56 -12.27 0.27 -38.29
CA TYR A 56 -11.99 1.09 -39.46
C TYR A 56 -10.89 2.10 -39.17
N PHE A 57 -10.96 2.84 -38.07
CA PHE A 57 -9.89 3.77 -37.65
C PHE A 57 -8.57 3.05 -37.34
N ILE A 58 -8.62 1.86 -36.75
CA ILE A 58 -7.43 1.04 -36.47
C ILE A 58 -6.82 0.48 -37.76
N ARG A 59 -7.64 -0.05 -38.68
CA ARG A 59 -7.20 -0.66 -39.96
C ARG A 59 -6.71 0.38 -40.96
N THR A 60 -7.27 1.60 -40.95
CA THR A 60 -6.91 2.64 -41.91
C THR A 60 -5.60 3.37 -41.60
N GLN A 61 -4.95 3.10 -40.46
CA GLN A 61 -3.69 3.75 -40.02
C GLN A 61 -3.68 5.28 -40.26
N GLN A 62 -4.84 5.95 -40.16
CA GLN A 62 -4.85 7.40 -40.29
C GLN A 62 -4.11 7.98 -39.09
N SER A 63 -2.97 8.62 -39.34
CA SER A 63 -2.12 9.29 -38.35
C SER A 63 -2.91 10.19 -37.39
N LEU A 64 -4.02 10.76 -37.90
CA LEU A 64 -5.01 11.59 -37.19
C LEU A 64 -5.59 10.97 -35.90
N PHE A 65 -5.66 9.63 -35.78
CA PHE A 65 -6.26 8.95 -34.62
C PHE A 65 -5.29 8.06 -33.83
N SER A 66 -3.98 8.25 -34.04
CA SER A 66 -2.98 7.59 -33.22
C SER A 66 -3.07 8.06 -31.77
N ALA A 67 -2.75 7.17 -30.80
CA ALA A 67 -2.76 7.53 -29.38
C ALA A 67 -1.89 8.76 -29.07
N PRO A 68 -0.68 8.94 -29.67
CA PRO A 68 0.10 10.17 -29.51
C PRO A 68 -0.63 11.44 -29.98
N VAL A 69 -1.27 11.40 -31.15
CA VAL A 69 -2.01 12.56 -31.70
C VAL A 69 -3.25 12.88 -30.86
N ALA A 70 -3.98 11.87 -30.39
CA ALA A 70 -5.12 12.08 -29.49
C ALA A 70 -4.70 12.69 -28.14
N ASN A 71 -3.62 12.19 -27.55
CA ASN A 71 -3.05 12.76 -26.33
C ASN A 71 -2.51 14.17 -26.58
N SER A 72 -1.93 14.44 -27.75
CA SER A 72 -1.48 15.77 -28.13
C SER A 72 -2.63 16.79 -28.18
N LEU A 73 -3.75 16.42 -28.81
CA LEU A 73 -4.94 17.27 -28.86
C LEU A 73 -5.53 17.50 -27.46
N LEU A 74 -5.66 16.44 -26.66
CA LEU A 74 -6.17 16.54 -25.29
C LEU A 74 -5.26 17.42 -24.43
N ALA A 75 -3.95 17.25 -24.51
CA ALA A 75 -2.99 18.08 -23.80
C ALA A 75 -3.14 19.56 -24.18
N SER A 76 -3.22 19.89 -25.47
CA SER A 76 -3.40 21.29 -25.93
C SER A 76 -4.72 21.91 -25.41
N ILE A 77 -5.83 21.17 -25.46
CA ILE A 77 -7.12 21.64 -24.96
C ILE A 77 -7.08 21.81 -23.44
N CYS A 78 -6.52 20.84 -22.72
CA CYS A 78 -6.43 20.90 -21.27
C CYS A 78 -5.52 22.04 -20.81
N ILE A 79 -4.36 22.25 -21.45
CA ILE A 79 -3.46 23.38 -21.18
C ILE A 79 -4.22 24.72 -21.34
N LYS A 80 -4.97 24.89 -22.44
CA LYS A 80 -5.76 26.11 -22.68
C LYS A 80 -6.90 26.31 -21.69
N ALA A 81 -7.50 25.23 -21.19
CA ALA A 81 -8.52 25.31 -20.16
C ALA A 81 -7.89 25.65 -18.80
N SER A 82 -6.74 25.05 -18.48
CA SER A 82 -5.99 25.34 -17.27
C SER A 82 -5.44 26.76 -17.23
N SER A 83 -4.98 27.30 -18.36
CA SER A 83 -4.47 28.69 -18.44
C SER A 83 -5.54 29.76 -18.25
N ARG A 84 -6.81 29.44 -18.53
CA ARG A 84 -7.93 30.37 -18.31
C ARG A 84 -8.47 30.36 -16.88
N GLY A 85 -8.09 29.36 -16.08
CA GLY A 85 -8.65 29.16 -14.74
C GLY A 85 -10.08 28.59 -14.74
N PRO A 86 -10.63 28.34 -13.55
CA PRO A 86 -11.97 27.79 -13.39
C PRO A 86 -13.02 28.78 -13.93
N PRO A 87 -14.12 28.30 -14.53
CA PRO A 87 -15.20 29.19 -14.94
C PRO A 87 -15.81 29.91 -13.72
N ASP A 88 -16.25 31.18 -13.88
CA ASP A 88 -16.76 32.09 -12.82
C ASP A 88 -17.98 31.59 -12.00
N ASN A 89 -18.41 30.34 -12.18
CA ASN A 89 -19.63 29.78 -11.63
C ASN A 89 -19.33 28.72 -10.55
N GLY A 90 -19.18 29.16 -9.30
CA GLY A 90 -19.24 28.30 -8.10
C GLY A 90 -17.90 27.83 -7.52
N SER A 91 -17.95 27.14 -6.37
CA SER A 91 -16.74 26.64 -5.70
C SER A 91 -16.11 25.46 -6.45
N LEU A 92 -14.79 25.26 -6.31
CA LEU A 92 -14.06 24.15 -6.93
C LEU A 92 -14.67 22.76 -6.60
N GLN A 93 -15.25 22.61 -5.41
CA GLN A 93 -16.03 21.43 -5.00
C GLN A 93 -17.26 21.16 -5.89
N GLN A 94 -17.96 22.20 -6.32
CA GLN A 94 -19.10 22.08 -7.23
C GLN A 94 -18.63 21.78 -8.67
N GLN A 95 -17.42 22.23 -9.02
CA GLN A 95 -16.80 22.05 -10.33
C GLN A 95 -16.01 20.74 -10.48
N ALA A 96 -15.92 19.92 -9.44
CA ALA A 96 -15.19 18.64 -9.46
C ALA A 96 -15.65 17.64 -10.53
N LYS A 97 -16.85 17.85 -11.11
CA LYS A 97 -17.39 17.06 -12.23
C LYS A 97 -17.19 17.70 -13.61
N GLY A 98 -16.66 18.92 -13.66
CA GLY A 98 -16.49 19.70 -14.88
C GLY A 98 -15.18 19.40 -15.61
N PHE A 99 -15.13 19.77 -16.89
CA PHE A 99 -13.93 19.63 -17.72
C PHE A 99 -12.71 20.32 -17.15
N PHE A 100 -12.89 21.47 -16.49
CA PHE A 100 -11.78 22.19 -15.88
C PHE A 100 -11.03 21.32 -14.86
N PHE A 101 -11.75 20.60 -13.99
CA PHE A 101 -11.15 19.71 -13.01
C PHE A 101 -10.34 18.59 -13.69
N TYR A 102 -10.89 18.01 -14.76
CA TYR A 102 -10.17 17.03 -15.59
C TYR A 102 -8.92 17.63 -16.24
N ALA A 103 -9.04 18.81 -16.85
CA ALA A 103 -7.95 19.50 -17.51
C ALA A 103 -6.82 19.83 -16.53
N ALA A 104 -7.15 20.43 -15.39
CA ALA A 104 -6.20 20.80 -14.34
C ALA A 104 -5.47 19.59 -13.74
N THR A 105 -6.09 18.39 -13.76
CA THR A 105 -5.50 17.17 -13.17
C THR A 105 -4.72 16.31 -14.17
N HIS A 106 -5.03 16.35 -15.46
CA HIS A 106 -4.52 15.37 -16.44
C HIS A 106 -3.72 15.95 -17.61
N TRP A 107 -3.65 17.28 -17.78
CA TRP A 107 -2.97 17.87 -18.95
C TRP A 107 -1.53 17.37 -19.12
N ALA A 108 -0.76 17.30 -18.03
CA ALA A 108 0.65 16.89 -18.05
C ALA A 108 0.82 15.40 -18.38
N SER A 109 -0.11 14.55 -17.91
CA SER A 109 -0.13 13.13 -18.28
C SER A 109 -0.49 12.92 -19.75
N HIS A 110 -1.31 13.79 -20.35
CA HIS A 110 -1.55 13.77 -21.79
C HIS A 110 -0.35 14.29 -22.57
N PHE A 111 0.34 15.30 -22.05
CA PHE A 111 1.56 15.82 -22.67
C PHE A 111 2.62 14.73 -22.79
N GLU A 112 2.95 14.02 -21.69
CA GLU A 112 3.91 12.90 -21.71
C GLU A 112 3.49 11.83 -22.72
N SER A 113 2.22 11.42 -22.70
CA SER A 113 1.74 10.33 -23.54
C SER A 113 1.62 10.71 -25.03
N SER A 114 1.75 12.00 -25.35
CA SER A 114 1.85 12.48 -26.73
C SER A 114 3.23 12.21 -27.35
N LYS A 115 4.25 11.93 -26.53
CA LYS A 115 5.65 11.73 -26.94
C LYS A 115 6.27 12.89 -27.71
N VAL A 116 5.71 14.09 -27.57
CA VAL A 116 6.27 15.31 -28.13
C VAL A 116 7.52 15.69 -27.36
N THR A 117 8.64 15.84 -28.06
CA THR A 117 9.95 16.18 -27.45
C THR A 117 10.61 17.39 -28.09
N LYS A 118 10.20 17.76 -29.31
CA LYS A 118 10.83 18.84 -30.06
C LYS A 118 10.22 20.19 -29.70
N LYS A 119 11.07 21.18 -29.48
CA LYS A 119 10.63 22.54 -29.12
C LYS A 119 9.77 23.17 -30.20
N GLU A 120 9.99 22.86 -31.49
CA GLU A 120 9.25 23.47 -32.60
C GLU A 120 7.81 22.95 -32.73
N GLU A 121 7.47 21.85 -32.04
CA GLU A 121 6.13 21.29 -32.10
C GLU A 121 5.13 22.17 -31.34
N ARG A 122 3.96 22.38 -31.95
CA ARG A 122 2.92 23.28 -31.41
C ARG A 122 2.53 22.94 -29.97
N LEU A 123 2.41 21.66 -29.62
CA LEU A 123 2.05 21.27 -28.26
C LEU A 123 3.14 21.64 -27.25
N PHE A 124 4.41 21.49 -27.64
CA PHE A 124 5.54 21.87 -26.80
C PHE A 124 5.54 23.38 -26.56
N GLN A 125 5.26 24.17 -27.59
CA GLN A 125 5.07 25.63 -27.50
C GLN A 125 3.86 26.01 -26.64
N ASP A 126 2.72 25.31 -26.78
CA ASP A 126 1.55 25.51 -25.91
C ASP A 126 1.92 25.27 -24.43
N MET A 127 2.69 24.21 -24.13
CA MET A 127 3.19 23.91 -22.78
C MET A 127 4.18 24.96 -22.28
N LEU A 128 5.15 25.35 -23.12
CA LEU A 128 6.12 26.40 -22.82
C LEU A 128 5.43 27.71 -22.42
N SER A 129 4.53 28.22 -23.25
CA SER A 129 3.80 29.47 -22.99
C SER A 129 2.85 29.39 -21.78
N PHE A 130 2.49 28.17 -21.37
CA PHE A 130 1.69 27.96 -20.17
C PHE A 130 2.56 27.94 -18.93
N VAL A 131 3.73 27.31 -18.96
CA VAL A 131 4.64 27.17 -17.81
C VAL A 131 5.49 28.42 -17.60
N PHE A 132 5.96 29.06 -18.67
CA PHE A 132 6.90 30.19 -18.65
C PHE A 132 6.37 31.45 -19.34
N GLU A 133 6.77 32.63 -18.86
CA GLU A 133 6.36 33.93 -19.41
C GLU A 133 7.31 34.46 -20.51
N ASP A 134 8.61 34.18 -20.39
CA ASP A 134 9.65 34.74 -21.26
C ASP A 134 10.78 33.75 -21.59
N GLU A 135 11.80 34.24 -22.31
CA GLU A 135 12.98 33.47 -22.72
C GLU A 135 13.94 33.19 -21.56
N ASP A 136 13.79 33.89 -20.43
CA ASP A 136 14.57 33.67 -19.20
C ASP A 136 13.99 32.52 -18.36
N TYR A 137 12.87 31.93 -18.82
CA TYR A 137 12.14 30.84 -18.19
C TYR A 137 11.60 31.19 -16.80
N ASP A 138 11.18 32.46 -16.63
CA ASP A 138 10.40 32.86 -15.46
C ASP A 138 9.00 32.22 -15.51
N VAL A 139 8.50 31.80 -14.35
CA VAL A 139 7.23 31.08 -14.24
C VAL A 139 6.07 32.00 -14.63
N SER A 140 5.16 31.52 -15.49
CA SER A 140 4.03 32.33 -15.94
C SER A 140 2.96 32.52 -14.87
N LEU A 141 2.29 33.68 -14.86
CA LEU A 141 1.11 33.94 -14.02
C LEU A 141 0.00 32.89 -14.19
N SER A 142 -0.14 32.31 -15.39
CA SER A 142 -1.12 31.25 -15.66
C SER A 142 -0.75 29.95 -14.96
N PHE A 143 0.54 29.64 -14.88
CA PHE A 143 1.05 28.48 -14.16
C PHE A 143 0.94 28.66 -12.66
N GLU A 144 1.30 29.84 -12.13
CA GLU A 144 1.13 30.17 -10.71
C GLU A 144 -0.32 30.01 -10.27
N ALA A 145 -1.27 30.57 -11.04
CA ALA A 145 -2.69 30.39 -10.78
C ALA A 145 -3.10 28.91 -10.80
N TRP A 146 -2.57 28.14 -11.77
CA TRP A 146 -2.83 26.69 -11.83
C TRP A 146 -2.24 25.94 -10.64
N LEU A 147 -1.08 26.32 -10.10
CA LEU A 147 -0.47 25.68 -8.93
C LEU A 147 -1.36 25.84 -7.68
N GLU A 148 -1.91 27.03 -7.45
CA GLU A 148 -2.83 27.28 -6.34
C GLU A 148 -4.10 26.43 -6.46
N ILE A 149 -4.62 26.32 -7.68
CA ILE A 149 -5.77 25.46 -7.98
C ILE A 149 -5.42 23.98 -7.80
N ALA A 150 -4.25 23.53 -8.25
CA ALA A 150 -3.79 22.16 -8.11
C ALA A 150 -3.64 21.75 -6.64
N LYS A 151 -3.13 22.65 -5.79
CA LYS A 151 -3.09 22.49 -4.33
C LYS A 151 -4.51 22.31 -3.78
N GLU A 152 -5.45 23.17 -4.14
CA GLU A 152 -6.84 23.06 -3.69
C GLU A 152 -7.47 21.74 -4.14
N ILE A 153 -7.33 21.37 -5.42
CA ILE A 153 -7.81 20.09 -5.98
C ILE A 153 -7.25 18.91 -5.17
N ALA A 154 -5.95 18.92 -4.86
CA ALA A 154 -5.32 17.83 -4.12
C ALA A 154 -5.93 17.65 -2.72
N THR A 155 -6.40 18.72 -2.06
CA THR A 155 -7.13 18.62 -0.77
C THR A 155 -8.52 18.02 -0.90
N LEU A 156 -9.17 18.17 -2.05
CA LEU A 156 -10.52 17.66 -2.33
C LEU A 156 -10.52 16.20 -2.76
N LEU A 157 -9.40 15.70 -3.28
CA LEU A 157 -9.28 14.33 -3.75
C LEU A 157 -9.29 13.32 -2.58
N PRO A 158 -10.00 12.18 -2.73
CA PRO A 158 -9.90 11.06 -1.80
C PRO A 158 -8.46 10.60 -1.58
N ARG A 159 -8.15 10.06 -0.40
CA ARG A 159 -6.79 9.59 -0.05
C ARG A 159 -6.25 8.53 -1.01
N ASP A 160 -7.14 7.75 -1.61
CA ASP A 160 -6.87 6.67 -2.55
C ASP A 160 -6.88 7.12 -4.02
N HIS A 161 -7.12 8.41 -4.30
CA HIS A 161 -7.16 8.91 -5.67
C HIS A 161 -5.77 8.89 -6.33
N PRO A 162 -5.63 8.35 -7.57
CA PRO A 162 -4.32 8.13 -8.20
C PRO A 162 -3.53 9.41 -8.50
N MET A 163 -4.21 10.53 -8.76
CA MET A 163 -3.55 11.83 -9.01
C MET A 163 -3.20 12.60 -7.75
N LYS A 164 -3.71 12.20 -6.58
CA LYS A 164 -3.46 12.95 -5.35
C LYS A 164 -1.96 13.01 -5.00
N PRO A 165 -1.22 11.88 -4.99
CA PRO A 165 0.23 11.93 -4.71
C PRO A 165 1.02 12.74 -5.74
N ALA A 166 0.59 12.71 -7.00
CA ALA A 166 1.22 13.47 -8.08
C ALA A 166 1.07 14.97 -7.85
N LEU A 167 -0.14 15.45 -7.53
CA LEU A 167 -0.39 16.86 -7.28
C LEU A 167 0.21 17.35 -5.96
N ASP A 168 0.16 16.54 -4.90
CA ASP A 168 0.77 16.85 -3.60
C ASP A 168 2.31 17.00 -3.70
N ALA A 169 2.95 16.40 -4.71
CA ALA A 169 4.41 16.41 -4.88
C ALA A 169 4.95 17.62 -5.68
N ILE A 170 4.08 18.41 -6.30
CA ILE A 170 4.48 19.56 -7.12
C ILE A 170 4.86 20.81 -6.32
N PRO A 171 4.21 21.18 -5.19
CA PRO A 171 4.30 22.56 -4.74
C PRO A 171 5.61 22.85 -3.99
N ASN A 172 6.36 23.80 -4.57
CA ASN A 172 7.12 24.86 -3.91
C ASN A 172 7.23 26.02 -4.92
N GLU A 173 6.92 27.26 -4.51
CA GLU A 173 6.70 28.44 -5.39
C GLU A 173 7.90 28.73 -6.32
N THR A 174 9.12 28.44 -5.88
CA THR A 174 10.36 28.69 -6.65
C THR A 174 10.73 27.58 -7.64
N SER A 175 10.11 26.41 -7.54
CA SER A 175 10.68 25.14 -8.03
C SER A 175 9.65 24.22 -8.68
N SER A 176 8.42 24.72 -8.83
CA SER A 176 7.27 23.95 -9.28
C SER A 176 7.43 23.31 -10.67
N PRO A 177 8.08 23.96 -11.68
CA PRO A 177 8.34 23.31 -12.97
C PRO A 177 9.24 22.07 -12.87
N LEU A 178 10.22 22.07 -11.95
CA LEU A 178 11.10 20.91 -11.73
C LEU A 178 10.31 19.71 -11.22
N PHE A 179 9.47 19.91 -10.20
CA PHE A 179 8.65 18.83 -9.64
C PHE A 179 7.55 18.39 -10.59
N LEU A 180 6.97 19.30 -11.38
CA LEU A 180 6.04 18.94 -12.45
C LEU A 180 6.71 17.99 -13.46
N ALA A 181 7.93 18.34 -13.91
CA ALA A 181 8.70 17.51 -14.83
C ALA A 181 8.99 16.12 -14.24
N ALA A 182 9.40 16.07 -12.97
CA ALA A 182 9.69 14.83 -12.27
C ALA A 182 8.45 13.93 -12.07
N VAL A 183 7.31 14.51 -11.68
CA VAL A 183 6.07 13.78 -11.42
C VAL A 183 5.51 13.15 -12.68
N PHE A 184 5.49 13.89 -13.79
CA PHE A 184 4.82 13.48 -15.02
C PHE A 184 5.77 12.96 -16.11
N GLY A 185 7.07 13.04 -15.89
CA GLY A 185 8.07 12.52 -16.82
C GLY A 185 8.30 13.41 -18.05
N ILE A 186 8.40 14.72 -17.85
CA ILE A 186 8.54 15.70 -18.94
C ILE A 186 10.01 16.12 -19.11
N ASP A 187 10.80 15.27 -19.78
CA ASP A 187 12.26 15.48 -19.94
C ASP A 187 12.61 16.79 -20.65
N GLY A 188 11.76 17.22 -21.59
CA GLY A 188 11.91 18.49 -22.28
C GLY A 188 11.89 19.67 -21.32
N LEU A 189 11.09 19.60 -20.24
CA LEU A 189 11.01 20.64 -19.23
C LEU A 189 12.30 20.69 -18.38
N LEU A 190 12.87 19.54 -18.02
CA LEU A 190 14.19 19.49 -17.36
C LEU A 190 15.31 20.07 -18.23
N THR A 191 15.25 19.83 -19.54
CA THR A 191 16.24 20.35 -20.48
C THR A 191 16.16 21.88 -20.55
N LEU A 192 14.95 22.44 -20.63
CA LEU A 192 14.73 23.90 -20.63
C LEU A 192 15.18 24.56 -19.33
N LEU A 193 14.84 23.94 -18.19
CA LEU A 193 15.29 24.41 -16.88
C LEU A 193 16.82 24.46 -16.80
N SER A 194 17.54 23.53 -17.43
CA SER A 194 19.01 23.61 -17.44
C SER A 194 19.59 24.67 -18.37
N GLU A 195 18.79 25.27 -19.25
CA GLU A 195 19.19 26.36 -20.14
C GLU A 195 18.94 27.75 -19.54
N SER A 196 18.14 27.86 -18.47
CA SER A 196 17.90 29.13 -17.81
C SER A 196 19.18 29.67 -17.17
N GLU A 197 19.30 31.00 -17.07
CA GLU A 197 20.46 31.64 -16.42
C GLU A 197 20.50 31.42 -14.89
N SER A 198 19.42 30.89 -14.31
CA SER A 198 19.30 30.59 -12.90
C SER A 198 20.09 29.34 -12.49
N ASP A 199 20.78 29.43 -11.36
CA ASP A 199 21.47 28.29 -10.73
C ASP A 199 20.42 27.39 -10.07
N ILE A 200 19.93 26.39 -10.80
CA ILE A 200 18.92 25.46 -10.31
C ILE A 200 19.55 24.47 -9.34
N ASP A 201 19.05 24.48 -8.12
CA ASP A 201 19.29 23.42 -7.15
C ASP A 201 18.46 22.17 -7.52
N TRP A 202 19.10 21.20 -8.16
CA TRP A 202 18.49 19.91 -8.54
C TRP A 202 18.12 19.03 -7.32
N ASP A 203 18.67 19.36 -6.15
CA ASP A 203 18.52 18.64 -4.89
C ASP A 203 17.56 19.32 -3.91
N GLN A 204 16.94 20.41 -4.35
CA GLN A 204 15.94 21.12 -3.58
C GLN A 204 14.76 20.21 -3.21
N ARG A 205 14.12 20.56 -2.09
CA ARG A 205 12.99 19.81 -1.55
C ARG A 205 11.67 20.54 -1.79
N ASN A 206 10.64 19.79 -2.18
CA ASN A 206 9.26 20.28 -2.20
C ASN A 206 8.68 20.35 -0.77
N ASP A 207 7.41 20.76 -0.67
CA ASP A 207 6.67 20.84 0.60
C ASP A 207 6.57 19.49 1.36
N LEU A 208 6.72 18.35 0.66
CA LEU A 208 6.77 17.02 1.26
C LEU A 208 8.18 16.61 1.72
N GLY A 209 9.19 17.45 1.47
CA GLY A 209 10.58 17.16 1.77
C GLY A 209 11.26 16.22 0.76
N HIS A 210 10.66 15.97 -0.41
CA HIS A 210 11.18 15.10 -1.47
C HIS A 210 12.04 15.87 -2.47
N THR A 211 13.06 15.21 -3.03
CA THR A 211 13.82 15.73 -4.18
C THR A 211 13.15 15.36 -5.50
N ALA A 212 13.47 16.08 -6.57
CA ALA A 212 12.96 15.78 -7.91
C ALA A 212 13.33 14.36 -8.37
N LEU A 213 14.56 13.93 -8.10
CA LEU A 213 15.02 12.57 -8.40
C LEU A 213 14.19 11.51 -7.66
N TYR A 214 13.93 11.71 -6.36
CA TYR A 214 13.10 10.78 -5.60
C TYR A 214 11.69 10.64 -6.20
N VAL A 215 11.08 11.77 -6.57
CA VAL A 215 9.73 11.78 -7.14
C VAL A 215 9.71 11.08 -8.51
N ALA A 216 10.65 11.37 -9.39
CA ALA A 216 10.75 10.73 -10.71
C ALA A 216 10.95 9.21 -10.61
N VAL A 217 11.73 8.75 -9.62
CA VAL A 217 11.86 7.32 -9.35
C VAL A 217 10.57 6.74 -8.79
N ALA A 218 9.89 7.41 -7.85
CA ALA A 218 8.64 6.93 -7.27
C ALA A 218 7.52 6.77 -8.30
N THR A 219 7.50 7.63 -9.32
CA THR A 219 6.54 7.59 -10.45
C THR A 219 6.97 6.65 -11.58
N GLY A 220 8.23 6.23 -11.61
CA GLY A 220 8.74 5.23 -12.55
C GLY A 220 9.17 5.79 -13.91
N HIS A 221 9.54 7.06 -13.98
CA HIS A 221 9.96 7.71 -15.23
C HIS A 221 11.47 7.56 -15.49
N LEU A 222 11.89 6.43 -16.08
CA LEU A 222 13.32 6.12 -16.32
C LEU A 222 14.08 7.21 -17.11
N SER A 223 13.45 7.77 -18.14
CA SER A 223 14.07 8.82 -18.97
C SER A 223 14.36 10.07 -18.14
N THR A 224 13.38 10.51 -17.36
CA THR A 224 13.48 11.65 -16.44
C THR A 224 14.48 11.41 -15.34
N VAL A 225 14.52 10.20 -14.77
CA VAL A 225 15.56 9.79 -13.82
C VAL A 225 16.95 9.91 -14.45
N THR A 226 17.11 9.44 -15.69
CA THR A 226 18.39 9.54 -16.41
C THR A 226 18.81 10.99 -16.61
N THR A 227 17.89 11.85 -17.05
CA THR A 227 18.16 13.28 -17.22
C THR A 227 18.54 13.96 -15.90
N LEU A 228 17.84 13.69 -14.79
CA LEU A 228 18.18 14.26 -13.49
C LEU A 228 19.58 13.84 -12.99
N ILE A 229 19.95 12.59 -13.21
CA ILE A 229 21.30 12.09 -12.90
C ILE A 229 22.35 12.82 -13.75
N GLU A 230 22.11 12.99 -15.05
CA GLU A 230 23.00 13.71 -15.96
C GLU A 230 23.16 15.19 -15.60
N LYS A 231 22.15 15.80 -14.96
CA LYS A 231 22.20 17.17 -14.44
C LYS A 231 22.86 17.28 -13.06
N GLY A 232 23.28 16.17 -12.47
CA GLY A 232 24.05 16.15 -11.23
C GLY A 232 23.22 16.05 -9.95
N ALA A 233 21.96 15.60 -10.03
CA ALA A 233 21.16 15.34 -8.83
C ALA A 233 21.81 14.27 -7.92
N GLU A 234 21.88 14.52 -6.62
CA GLU A 234 22.50 13.63 -5.65
C GLU A 234 21.63 12.38 -5.42
N LEU A 235 22.25 11.21 -5.61
CA LEU A 235 21.54 9.92 -5.64
C LEU A 235 21.16 9.42 -4.24
N ASN A 236 21.82 9.93 -3.21
CA ASN A 236 21.76 9.41 -1.85
C ASN A 236 21.00 10.32 -0.88
N ILE A 237 20.25 11.32 -1.39
CA ILE A 237 19.45 12.17 -0.51
C ILE A 237 18.30 11.36 0.08
N GLU A 238 18.28 11.30 1.41
CA GLU A 238 17.20 10.65 2.14
C GLU A 238 15.96 11.53 2.22
N CYS A 239 14.86 11.03 1.66
CA CYS A 239 13.55 11.64 1.70
C CYS A 239 12.40 10.64 1.50
N GLY A 240 11.20 11.09 1.87
CA GLY A 240 9.95 10.36 1.69
C GLY A 240 9.83 9.07 2.50
N ALA A 241 8.83 8.27 2.15
CA ALA A 241 8.42 7.13 2.96
C ALA A 241 9.37 5.93 2.89
N TYR A 242 10.26 5.89 1.90
CA TYR A 242 11.08 4.71 1.56
C TYR A 242 12.58 4.88 1.87
N GLY A 243 13.06 6.10 2.17
CA GLY A 243 14.48 6.34 2.46
C GLY A 243 15.17 7.10 1.33
N SER A 244 15.65 6.43 0.28
CA SER A 244 16.37 7.07 -0.84
C SER A 244 15.77 6.70 -2.21
N PRO A 245 16.18 7.38 -3.30
CA PRO A 245 15.77 7.02 -4.67
C PRO A 245 15.97 5.53 -4.98
N LEU A 246 17.11 4.95 -4.61
CA LEU A 246 17.37 3.52 -4.83
C LEU A 246 16.38 2.62 -4.06
N HIS A 247 16.06 2.97 -2.81
CA HIS A 247 15.14 2.17 -2.00
C HIS A 247 13.71 2.19 -2.56
N VAL A 248 13.22 3.32 -3.07
CA VAL A 248 11.89 3.36 -3.68
C VAL A 248 11.86 2.60 -5.01
N ALA A 249 12.92 2.67 -5.84
CA ALA A 249 13.03 1.85 -7.06
C ALA A 249 12.98 0.35 -6.73
N CYS A 250 13.72 -0.05 -5.69
CA CYS A 250 13.77 -1.43 -5.21
C CYS A 250 12.40 -1.90 -4.70
N PHE A 251 11.72 -1.11 -3.86
CA PHE A 251 10.41 -1.46 -3.31
C PHE A 251 9.30 -1.53 -4.37
N ARG A 252 9.39 -0.71 -5.43
CA ARG A 252 8.39 -0.64 -6.50
C ARG A 252 8.62 -1.65 -7.65
N GLY A 253 9.81 -2.24 -7.72
CA GLY A 253 10.12 -3.22 -8.76
C GLY A 253 10.64 -2.61 -10.07
N TYR A 254 11.20 -1.40 -10.03
CA TYR A 254 11.68 -0.73 -11.24
C TYR A 254 13.12 -1.15 -11.58
N GLU A 255 13.28 -2.35 -12.12
CA GLU A 255 14.58 -2.99 -12.42
C GLU A 255 15.53 -2.07 -13.22
N GLU A 256 15.06 -1.51 -14.33
CA GLU A 256 15.87 -0.62 -15.18
C GLU A 256 16.33 0.65 -14.43
N ILE A 257 15.49 1.19 -13.55
CA ILE A 257 15.84 2.35 -12.72
C ILE A 257 16.85 1.96 -11.64
N VAL A 258 16.69 0.79 -11.02
CA VAL A 258 17.66 0.26 -10.05
C VAL A 258 19.03 0.12 -10.71
N GLU A 259 19.11 -0.51 -11.88
CA GLU A 259 20.36 -0.67 -12.63
C GLU A 259 21.00 0.70 -12.94
N LYS A 260 20.19 1.65 -13.43
CA LYS A 260 20.67 2.99 -13.75
C LYS A 260 21.21 3.74 -12.52
N LEU A 261 20.52 3.68 -11.38
CA LEU A 261 20.97 4.30 -10.14
C LEU A 261 22.28 3.67 -9.63
N LEU A 262 22.37 2.34 -9.63
CA LEU A 262 23.58 1.64 -9.20
C LEU A 262 24.79 1.97 -10.08
N GLN A 263 24.61 1.97 -11.41
CA GLN A 263 25.65 2.35 -12.37
C GLN A 263 26.21 3.76 -12.15
N ASN A 264 25.39 4.67 -11.59
CA ASN A 264 25.80 6.05 -11.30
C ASN A 264 26.25 6.27 -9.84
N GLY A 265 26.39 5.19 -9.05
CA GLY A 265 26.98 5.26 -7.69
C GLY A 265 25.97 5.42 -6.56
N ALA A 266 24.69 5.11 -6.76
CA ALA A 266 23.73 5.09 -5.67
C ALA A 266 24.11 4.03 -4.62
N SER A 267 24.08 4.41 -3.35
CA SER A 267 24.47 3.55 -2.23
C SER A 267 23.34 2.60 -1.85
N PRO A 268 23.58 1.27 -1.86
CA PRO A 268 22.60 0.28 -1.44
C PRO A 268 22.31 0.28 0.07
N LYS A 269 23.09 1.02 0.87
CA LYS A 269 22.96 1.08 2.35
C LYS A 269 22.48 2.45 2.86
N CYS A 270 22.04 3.34 1.96
CA CYS A 270 21.63 4.70 2.31
C CYS A 270 20.10 4.78 2.50
N GLY A 271 19.61 4.45 3.70
CA GLY A 271 18.18 4.51 4.00
C GLY A 271 17.82 4.53 5.49
N SER A 272 16.95 5.47 5.87
CA SER A 272 16.38 5.60 7.22
C SER A 272 15.18 4.68 7.46
N LYS A 273 14.38 4.38 6.43
CA LYS A 273 13.22 3.48 6.55
C LYS A 273 13.60 2.02 6.42
N PHE A 274 14.31 1.70 5.34
CA PHE A 274 14.93 0.41 5.12
C PHE A 274 16.43 0.57 5.32
N GLN A 275 17.04 -0.34 6.06
CA GLN A 275 18.48 -0.33 6.33
C GLN A 275 19.31 -0.63 5.07
N SER A 276 18.71 -1.31 4.09
CA SER A 276 19.35 -1.64 2.82
C SER A 276 18.37 -1.75 1.66
N ALA A 277 18.88 -1.57 0.44
CA ALA A 277 18.16 -1.73 -0.80
C ALA A 277 17.62 -3.16 -0.95
N VAL A 278 18.35 -4.16 -0.43
CA VAL A 278 17.90 -5.56 -0.37
C VAL A 278 16.65 -5.68 0.51
N GLN A 279 16.63 -5.01 1.66
CA GLN A 279 15.45 -4.98 2.52
C GLN A 279 14.26 -4.34 1.78
N ALA A 280 14.46 -3.21 1.09
CA ALA A 280 13.40 -2.57 0.31
C ALA A 280 12.84 -3.47 -0.81
N ALA A 281 13.73 -4.07 -1.62
CA ALA A 281 13.35 -4.98 -2.71
C ALA A 281 12.58 -6.19 -2.19
N SER A 282 12.98 -6.71 -1.03
CA SER A 282 12.34 -7.89 -0.44
C SER A 282 10.94 -7.58 0.10
N HIS A 283 10.75 -6.41 0.73
CA HIS A 283 9.40 -5.98 1.13
C HIS A 283 8.49 -5.70 -0.07
N GLY A 284 9.05 -5.32 -1.23
CA GLY A 284 8.33 -5.23 -2.50
C GLY A 284 8.08 -6.58 -3.18
N GLY A 285 8.72 -7.67 -2.72
CA GLY A 285 8.59 -9.00 -3.31
C GLY A 285 9.41 -9.22 -4.59
N HIS A 286 10.46 -8.44 -4.82
CA HIS A 286 11.22 -8.44 -6.07
C HIS A 286 12.52 -9.26 -5.98
N GLU A 287 12.41 -10.59 -6.15
CA GLU A 287 13.57 -11.51 -6.06
C GLU A 287 14.68 -11.19 -7.09
N ASP A 288 14.32 -10.81 -8.32
CA ASP A 288 15.29 -10.49 -9.37
C ASP A 288 16.13 -9.24 -9.03
N ILE A 289 15.51 -8.22 -8.44
CA ILE A 289 16.22 -7.04 -7.93
C ILE A 289 17.17 -7.43 -6.80
N VAL A 290 16.73 -8.29 -5.86
CA VAL A 290 17.62 -8.78 -4.79
C VAL A 290 18.84 -9.51 -5.37
N LEU A 291 18.64 -10.35 -6.39
CA LEU A 291 19.76 -11.02 -7.07
C LEU A 291 20.69 -10.03 -7.78
N GLY A 292 20.13 -9.01 -8.46
CA GLY A 292 20.90 -7.94 -9.09
C GLY A 292 21.75 -7.17 -8.08
N LEU A 293 21.15 -6.83 -6.93
CA LEU A 293 21.82 -6.15 -5.82
C LEU A 293 22.94 -7.01 -5.21
N ILE A 294 22.75 -8.32 -5.02
CA ILE A 294 23.79 -9.21 -4.48
C ILE A 294 24.97 -9.35 -5.45
N ARG A 295 24.71 -9.34 -6.77
CA ARG A 295 25.76 -9.33 -7.79
C ARG A 295 26.53 -8.01 -7.83
N TYR A 296 25.90 -6.93 -7.38
CA TYR A 296 26.57 -5.66 -7.18
C TYR A 296 27.41 -5.75 -5.90
N ASP A 297 28.73 -5.81 -6.06
CA ASP A 297 29.77 -6.18 -5.06
C ASP A 297 29.81 -5.32 -3.77
N ALA A 298 28.88 -4.38 -3.61
CA ALA A 298 28.79 -3.45 -2.48
C ALA A 298 27.71 -3.81 -1.44
N THR A 299 26.95 -4.91 -1.62
CA THR A 299 25.81 -5.22 -0.73
C THR A 299 26.15 -6.12 0.46
N ILE A 300 27.09 -7.06 0.32
CA ILE A 300 27.47 -8.01 1.37
C ILE A 300 28.98 -7.90 1.64
N ASP A 301 29.35 -6.94 2.48
CA ASP A 301 30.76 -6.73 2.88
C ASP A 301 31.08 -7.36 4.25
N SER A 302 30.07 -7.57 5.09
CA SER A 302 30.19 -8.05 6.46
C SER A 302 29.40 -9.34 6.73
N GLU A 303 29.68 -9.97 7.87
CA GLU A 303 28.90 -11.12 8.35
C GLU A 303 27.45 -10.73 8.70
N ASP A 304 27.26 -9.52 9.23
CA ASP A 304 25.94 -9.00 9.58
C ASP A 304 25.08 -8.75 8.34
N ASP A 305 25.67 -8.24 7.25
CA ASP A 305 24.96 -8.11 5.97
C ASP A 305 24.54 -9.47 5.42
N TYR A 306 25.47 -10.44 5.42
CA TYR A 306 25.16 -11.78 4.93
C TYR A 306 24.00 -12.39 5.72
N GLU A 307 24.05 -12.28 7.05
CA GLU A 307 23.03 -12.81 7.95
C GLU A 307 21.68 -12.08 7.76
N GLN A 308 21.70 -10.75 7.57
CA GLN A 308 20.49 -10.00 7.26
C GLN A 308 19.87 -10.44 5.94
N VAL A 309 20.67 -10.54 4.86
CA VAL A 309 20.18 -10.88 3.52
C VAL A 309 19.64 -12.31 3.48
N ILE A 310 20.32 -13.29 4.10
CA ILE A 310 19.81 -14.67 4.13
C ILE A 310 18.54 -14.81 4.98
N GLN A 311 18.42 -14.08 6.10
CA GLN A 311 17.19 -14.07 6.90
C GLN A 311 16.02 -13.48 6.12
N ILE A 312 16.25 -12.38 5.41
CA ILE A 312 15.24 -11.75 4.55
C ILE A 312 14.84 -12.71 3.43
N ALA A 313 15.80 -13.29 2.71
CA ALA A 313 15.51 -14.27 1.65
C ALA A 313 14.73 -15.49 2.18
N THR A 314 15.02 -15.91 3.41
CA THR A 314 14.31 -17.00 4.09
C THR A 314 12.89 -16.61 4.52
N GLU A 315 12.68 -15.37 4.97
CA GLU A 315 11.36 -14.82 5.33
C GLU A 315 10.46 -14.66 4.10
N TYR A 316 11.00 -14.18 2.97
CA TYR A 316 10.24 -13.94 1.74
C TYR A 316 10.23 -15.12 0.76
N GLY A 317 10.95 -16.20 1.05
CA GLY A 317 10.95 -17.41 0.22
C GLY A 317 11.75 -17.29 -1.08
N PHE A 318 12.75 -16.41 -1.12
CA PHE A 318 13.59 -16.19 -2.30
C PHE A 318 14.62 -17.31 -2.46
N ILE A 319 14.17 -18.43 -3.02
CA ILE A 319 14.96 -19.66 -3.21
C ILE A 319 16.21 -19.40 -4.06
N ARG A 320 16.12 -18.58 -5.11
CA ARG A 320 17.27 -18.30 -5.99
C ARG A 320 18.30 -17.46 -5.26
N VAL A 321 17.86 -16.55 -4.39
CA VAL A 321 18.74 -15.77 -3.53
C VAL A 321 19.43 -16.67 -2.51
N ILE A 322 18.68 -17.54 -1.83
CA ILE A 322 19.25 -18.52 -0.89
C ILE A 322 20.31 -19.40 -1.60
N ASP A 323 20.01 -19.88 -2.81
CA ASP A 323 20.95 -20.68 -3.59
C ASP A 323 22.20 -19.91 -4.02
N GLN A 324 22.07 -18.62 -4.30
CA GLN A 324 23.21 -17.75 -4.58
C GLN A 324 24.09 -17.57 -3.35
N LEU A 325 23.50 -17.36 -2.17
CA LEU A 325 24.22 -17.15 -0.91
C LEU A 325 24.92 -18.41 -0.40
N LEU A 326 24.47 -19.60 -0.80
CA LEU A 326 25.11 -20.87 -0.44
C LEU A 326 26.28 -21.27 -1.37
N ARG A 327 26.61 -20.44 -2.37
CA ARG A 327 27.74 -20.69 -3.27
C ARG A 327 29.10 -20.54 -2.56
N PRO A 328 30.18 -21.17 -3.08
CA PRO A 328 31.52 -21.07 -2.49
C PRO A 328 32.04 -19.65 -2.30
N GLU A 329 31.56 -18.69 -3.09
CA GLU A 329 31.86 -17.26 -2.99
C GLU A 329 31.59 -16.70 -1.57
N PHE A 330 30.56 -17.19 -0.90
CA PHE A 330 30.17 -16.76 0.45
C PHE A 330 30.65 -17.70 1.56
N LYS A 331 31.49 -18.70 1.24
CA LYS A 331 31.94 -19.74 2.18
C LYS A 331 32.50 -19.17 3.49
N ARG A 332 33.19 -18.03 3.43
CA ARG A 332 33.74 -17.31 4.59
C ARG A 332 32.70 -17.00 5.69
N PHE A 333 31.42 -16.89 5.32
CA PHE A 333 30.31 -16.64 6.23
C PHE A 333 29.58 -17.94 6.62
N ILE A 334 29.50 -18.91 5.69
CA ILE A 334 28.86 -20.21 5.92
C ILE A 334 29.57 -20.97 7.05
N ASP A 335 30.91 -20.94 7.10
CA ASP A 335 31.68 -21.70 8.08
C ASP A 335 31.47 -21.22 9.54
N LYS A 336 30.81 -20.07 9.76
CA LYS A 336 30.49 -19.50 11.08
C LYS A 336 29.06 -19.79 11.54
N GLU A 337 28.37 -20.71 10.88
CA GLU A 337 26.98 -21.04 11.18
C GLU A 337 26.83 -21.73 12.54
N THR A 338 25.88 -21.27 13.36
CA THR A 338 25.56 -21.85 14.66
C THR A 338 24.13 -22.40 14.66
N PRO A 339 23.80 -23.39 15.51
CA PRO A 339 22.44 -23.90 15.65
C PRO A 339 21.41 -22.81 15.95
N ASP A 340 21.79 -21.78 16.72
CA ASP A 340 20.91 -20.67 17.07
C ASP A 340 20.58 -19.77 15.86
N LYS A 341 21.56 -19.49 15.00
CA LYS A 341 21.33 -18.76 13.73
C LYS A 341 20.42 -19.56 12.80
N ASN A 342 20.59 -20.88 12.74
CA ASN A 342 19.72 -21.76 11.94
C ASN A 342 18.28 -21.77 12.45
N LYS A 343 18.08 -21.87 13.77
CA LYS A 343 16.75 -21.73 14.39
C LYS A 343 16.12 -20.37 14.11
N MET A 344 16.91 -19.30 14.17
CA MET A 344 16.45 -17.94 13.83
C MET A 344 15.98 -17.84 12.37
N ARG A 345 16.76 -18.34 11.41
CA ARG A 345 16.36 -18.34 9.99
C ARG A 345 15.10 -19.17 9.76
N LEU A 346 14.97 -20.33 10.41
CA LEU A 346 13.74 -21.13 10.32
C LEU A 346 12.54 -20.42 10.95
N ALA A 347 12.72 -19.73 12.07
CA ALA A 347 11.67 -18.88 12.65
C ALA A 347 11.21 -17.80 11.66
N LYS A 348 12.14 -17.21 10.89
CA LYS A 348 11.83 -16.26 9.81
C LYS A 348 11.05 -16.90 8.67
N ALA A 349 11.42 -18.09 8.20
CA ALA A 349 10.65 -18.82 7.19
C ALA A 349 9.25 -19.19 7.68
N ILE A 350 9.11 -19.62 8.94
CA ILE A 350 7.80 -19.91 9.54
C ILE A 350 6.94 -18.65 9.58
N LYS A 351 7.48 -17.53 10.09
CA LYS A 351 6.80 -16.24 10.11
C LYS A 351 6.36 -15.80 8.70
N GLY A 352 7.21 -16.04 7.71
CA GLY A 352 6.97 -15.69 6.32
C GLY A 352 6.06 -16.63 5.52
N GLY A 353 5.61 -17.74 6.10
CA GLY A 353 4.75 -18.70 5.39
C GLY A 353 5.49 -19.59 4.38
N GLN A 354 6.80 -19.76 4.55
CA GLN A 354 7.66 -20.38 3.54
C GLN A 354 7.80 -21.89 3.72
N LEU A 355 6.70 -22.63 3.60
CA LEU A 355 6.68 -24.09 3.80
C LEU A 355 7.71 -24.83 2.94
N PHE A 356 7.89 -24.44 1.68
CA PHE A 356 8.85 -25.07 0.78
C PHE A 356 10.31 -24.88 1.26
N VAL A 357 10.64 -23.71 1.82
CA VAL A 357 11.96 -23.46 2.42
C VAL A 357 12.19 -24.41 3.60
N LEU A 358 11.18 -24.59 4.46
CA LEU A 358 11.26 -25.48 5.63
C LEU A 358 11.45 -26.95 5.21
N GLN A 359 10.66 -27.43 4.25
CA GLN A 359 10.75 -28.79 3.71
C GLN A 359 12.12 -29.05 3.08
N ARG A 360 12.61 -28.10 2.30
CA ARG A 360 13.93 -28.19 1.66
C ARG A 360 15.05 -28.26 2.69
N GLN A 361 14.98 -27.47 3.76
CA GLN A 361 16.00 -27.52 4.81
C GLN A 361 15.99 -28.85 5.55
N LEU A 362 14.80 -29.37 5.91
CA LEU A 362 14.69 -30.66 6.58
C LEU A 362 15.22 -31.80 5.70
N SER A 363 14.92 -31.80 4.39
CA SER A 363 15.40 -32.82 3.44
C SER A 363 16.92 -32.94 3.35
N LYS A 364 17.66 -31.88 3.71
CA LYS A 364 19.13 -31.85 3.67
C LYS A 364 19.78 -32.31 4.98
N THR A 365 19.00 -32.48 6.05
CA THR A 365 19.52 -32.76 7.40
C THR A 365 19.07 -34.14 7.87
N SER A 366 19.97 -34.87 8.54
CA SER A 366 19.68 -36.19 9.13
C SER A 366 19.22 -36.10 10.59
N SER A 367 19.08 -34.90 11.14
CA SER A 367 18.74 -34.66 12.54
C SER A 367 17.22 -34.66 12.76
N ASP A 368 16.80 -34.95 13.99
CA ASP A 368 15.40 -34.88 14.37
C ASP A 368 14.86 -33.45 14.24
N ALA A 369 13.64 -33.33 13.71
CA ALA A 369 13.00 -32.02 13.49
C ALA A 369 12.96 -31.16 14.76
N LYS A 370 12.79 -31.78 15.93
CA LYS A 370 12.76 -31.12 17.25
C LYS A 370 14.06 -30.39 17.60
N ASP A 371 15.19 -30.85 17.07
CA ASP A 371 16.49 -30.23 17.33
C ASP A 371 16.78 -29.08 16.37
N ILE A 372 16.18 -29.14 15.17
CA ILE A 372 16.38 -28.18 14.07
C ILE A 372 15.50 -26.95 14.24
N PHE A 373 14.21 -27.15 14.52
CA PHE A 373 13.24 -26.05 14.61
C PHE A 373 13.36 -25.29 15.95
N PRO A 374 12.96 -24.01 15.99
CA PRO A 374 12.76 -23.31 17.25
C PRO A 374 11.65 -24.01 18.05
N LYS A 375 11.78 -24.01 19.38
CA LYS A 375 10.84 -24.75 20.26
C LYS A 375 9.39 -24.28 20.09
N ASP A 376 9.22 -22.98 19.90
CA ASP A 376 7.94 -22.28 19.72
C ASP A 376 7.50 -22.20 18.25
N ALA A 377 8.06 -23.01 17.35
CA ALA A 377 7.76 -22.99 15.92
C ALA A 377 6.26 -23.07 15.61
N VAL A 378 5.51 -23.94 16.31
CA VAL A 378 4.06 -24.09 16.12
C VAL A 378 3.34 -22.81 16.56
N ALA A 379 3.79 -22.16 17.64
CA ALA A 379 3.20 -20.90 18.11
C ALA A 379 3.48 -19.75 17.15
N ILE A 380 4.69 -19.69 16.56
CA ILE A 380 5.02 -18.70 15.52
C ILE A 380 4.12 -18.93 14.30
N ALA A 381 4.00 -20.16 13.79
CA ALA A 381 3.16 -20.47 12.64
C ALA A 381 1.69 -20.09 12.90
N ALA A 382 1.20 -20.40 14.11
CA ALA A 382 -0.15 -20.09 14.51
C ALA A 382 -0.43 -18.58 14.65
N LEU A 383 0.56 -17.80 15.09
CA LEU A 383 0.47 -16.35 15.22
C LEU A 383 0.32 -15.62 13.87
N TYR A 384 0.85 -16.19 12.78
CA TYR A 384 0.85 -15.58 11.44
C TYR A 384 -0.12 -16.26 10.45
N ASP A 385 -1.02 -17.12 10.93
CA ASP A 385 -2.03 -17.86 10.14
C ASP A 385 -1.51 -18.84 9.10
N HIS A 386 -0.32 -19.40 9.31
CA HIS A 386 0.24 -20.39 8.39
C HIS A 386 -0.23 -21.80 8.78
N THR A 387 -1.52 -22.08 8.58
CA THR A 387 -2.16 -23.35 8.98
C THR A 387 -1.49 -24.58 8.34
N ASP A 388 -1.00 -24.46 7.11
CA ASP A 388 -0.24 -25.50 6.41
C ASP A 388 1.11 -25.79 7.07
N ILE A 389 1.80 -24.74 7.56
CA ILE A 389 3.02 -24.88 8.36
C ILE A 389 2.70 -25.48 9.74
N VAL A 390 1.60 -25.10 10.39
CA VAL A 390 1.16 -25.73 11.65
C VAL A 390 0.97 -27.24 11.44
N LYS A 391 0.25 -27.65 10.40
CA LYS A 391 0.06 -29.07 10.03
C LYS A 391 1.38 -29.79 9.87
N TYR A 392 2.26 -29.22 9.06
CA TYR A 392 3.57 -29.78 8.75
C TYR A 392 4.43 -29.94 10.00
N LEU A 393 4.54 -28.91 10.85
CA LEU A 393 5.35 -28.95 12.07
C LEU A 393 4.83 -30.01 13.05
N LEU A 394 3.52 -30.12 13.22
CA LEU A 394 2.90 -31.13 14.08
C LEU A 394 3.09 -32.55 13.51
N GLU A 395 3.07 -32.73 12.18
CA GLU A 395 3.44 -34.00 11.53
C GLU A 395 4.91 -34.36 11.74
N GLN A 396 5.80 -33.38 11.87
CA GLN A 396 7.20 -33.58 12.28
C GLN A 396 7.35 -33.84 13.79
N GLY A 397 6.23 -33.92 14.53
CA GLY A 397 6.19 -34.27 15.94
C GLY A 397 6.56 -33.14 16.90
N LEU A 398 6.53 -31.87 16.45
CA LEU A 398 6.69 -30.73 17.35
C LEU A 398 5.53 -30.65 18.35
N ASP A 399 5.81 -30.08 19.52
CA ASP A 399 4.85 -29.98 20.62
C ASP A 399 3.78 -28.92 20.33
N ILE A 400 2.51 -29.34 20.39
CA ILE A 400 1.34 -28.49 20.15
C ILE A 400 1.09 -27.49 21.28
N GLU A 401 1.66 -27.71 22.47
CA GLU A 401 1.55 -26.83 23.63
C GLU A 401 2.81 -25.96 23.84
N ALA A 402 3.81 -26.03 22.95
CA ALA A 402 5.03 -25.26 23.10
C ALA A 402 4.76 -23.75 23.06
N GLU A 403 4.95 -23.09 24.20
CA GLU A 403 4.69 -21.67 24.35
C GLU A 403 5.71 -20.80 23.60
N GLY A 404 5.19 -19.83 22.84
CA GLY A 404 5.95 -18.73 22.27
C GLY A 404 5.74 -17.42 23.03
N GLN A 405 6.10 -16.29 22.41
CA GLN A 405 5.96 -14.97 23.02
C GLN A 405 4.53 -14.62 23.46
N PHE A 406 3.53 -15.14 22.75
CA PHE A 406 2.11 -14.90 23.01
C PHE A 406 1.41 -16.14 23.57
N GLY A 407 2.16 -17.06 24.18
CA GLY A 407 1.60 -18.24 24.81
C GLY A 407 1.55 -19.45 23.91
N THR A 408 0.60 -20.35 24.20
CA THR A 408 0.35 -21.54 23.39
C THR A 408 0.04 -21.18 21.93
N PRO A 409 0.24 -22.10 20.97
CA PRO A 409 -0.20 -21.90 19.60
C PRO A 409 -1.68 -21.58 19.49
N LEU A 410 -2.53 -22.25 20.28
CA LEU A 410 -3.97 -22.02 20.29
C LEU A 410 -4.31 -20.60 20.76
N ARG A 411 -3.70 -20.14 21.86
CA ARG A 411 -3.87 -18.76 22.34
C ARG A 411 -3.38 -17.74 21.31
N SER A 412 -2.25 -17.99 20.65
CA SER A 412 -1.69 -17.10 19.62
C SER A 412 -2.66 -16.95 18.43
N ALA A 413 -3.20 -18.05 17.93
CA ALA A 413 -4.21 -18.02 16.86
C ALA A 413 -5.51 -17.33 17.31
N CYS A 414 -5.95 -17.57 18.55
CA CYS A 414 -7.11 -16.89 19.13
C CYS A 414 -6.89 -15.39 19.26
N LEU A 415 -5.70 -14.94 19.70
CA LEU A 415 -5.37 -13.52 19.83
C LEU A 415 -5.49 -12.78 18.49
N MET A 416 -5.06 -13.41 17.40
CA MET A 416 -4.94 -12.81 16.07
C MET A 416 -6.15 -13.05 15.14
N ASN A 417 -7.19 -13.73 15.63
CA ASN A 417 -8.41 -14.08 14.88
C ASN A 417 -8.22 -15.11 13.75
N HIS A 418 -7.28 -16.04 13.91
CA HIS A 418 -6.94 -17.04 12.90
C HIS A 418 -7.82 -18.29 13.02
N LYS A 419 -9.09 -18.16 12.62
CA LYS A 419 -10.12 -19.21 12.79
C LYS A 419 -9.69 -20.58 12.25
N SER A 420 -9.19 -20.65 11.01
CA SER A 420 -8.78 -21.92 10.39
C SER A 420 -7.67 -22.60 11.18
N THR A 421 -6.74 -21.82 11.69
CA THR A 421 -5.63 -22.30 12.53
C THR A 421 -6.13 -22.75 13.90
N VAL A 422 -7.11 -22.05 14.51
CA VAL A 422 -7.75 -22.47 15.77
C VAL A 422 -8.43 -23.83 15.61
N GLU A 423 -9.24 -24.00 14.56
CA GLU A 423 -9.93 -25.27 14.27
C GLU A 423 -8.93 -26.42 14.07
N GLU A 424 -7.85 -26.19 13.31
CA GLU A 424 -6.81 -27.20 13.10
C GLU A 424 -6.09 -27.60 14.39
N LEU A 425 -5.73 -26.64 15.24
CA LEU A 425 -5.07 -26.92 16.51
C LEU A 425 -5.96 -27.73 17.46
N LEU A 426 -7.25 -27.38 17.56
CA LEU A 426 -8.23 -28.11 18.38
C LEU A 426 -8.47 -29.52 17.83
N GLN A 427 -8.60 -29.67 16.51
CA GLN A 427 -8.72 -30.97 15.85
C GLN A 427 -7.51 -31.88 16.14
N ARG A 428 -6.32 -31.31 16.29
CA ARG A 428 -5.08 -32.03 16.65
C ARG A 428 -4.85 -32.18 18.15
N GLY A 429 -5.83 -31.80 18.97
CA GLY A 429 -5.83 -32.05 20.42
C GLY A 429 -5.13 -30.98 21.24
N ALA A 430 -5.02 -29.75 20.75
CA ALA A 430 -4.57 -28.62 21.58
C ALA A 430 -5.50 -28.46 22.79
N ASN A 431 -4.92 -28.23 23.96
CA ASN A 431 -5.68 -28.08 25.19
C ASN A 431 -6.37 -26.70 25.22
N VAL A 432 -7.70 -26.71 25.04
CA VAL A 432 -8.55 -25.51 25.07
C VAL A 432 -8.47 -24.72 26.38
N ASN A 433 -8.07 -25.39 27.47
CA ASN A 433 -8.06 -24.85 28.84
C ASN A 433 -6.64 -24.65 29.42
N THR A 434 -5.60 -24.57 28.57
CA THR A 434 -4.25 -24.29 29.05
C THR A 434 -4.21 -22.98 29.84
N GLU A 435 -3.69 -23.05 31.07
CA GLU A 435 -3.61 -21.90 31.96
C GLU A 435 -2.41 -21.03 31.58
N GLU A 436 -2.66 -19.75 31.32
CA GLU A 436 -1.61 -18.82 30.93
C GLU A 436 -1.64 -17.55 31.77
N ARG A 437 -0.44 -17.06 32.14
CA ARG A 437 -0.28 -15.86 32.97
C ARG A 437 -1.00 -14.63 32.41
N ASN A 438 -1.12 -14.56 31.08
CA ASN A 438 -1.70 -13.44 30.36
C ASN A 438 -3.10 -13.73 29.76
N GLY A 439 -3.85 -14.68 30.33
CA GLY A 439 -5.16 -15.06 29.81
C GLY A 439 -5.10 -16.31 28.94
N ASN A 440 -6.04 -17.24 29.10
CA ASN A 440 -6.20 -18.42 28.24
C ASN A 440 -6.79 -18.05 26.85
N ALA A 441 -7.00 -19.05 25.99
CA ALA A 441 -7.54 -18.88 24.63
C ALA A 441 -8.93 -18.19 24.61
N LEU A 442 -9.85 -18.61 25.49
CA LEU A 442 -11.21 -18.03 25.57
C LEU A 442 -11.16 -16.57 26.02
N TYR A 443 -10.36 -16.27 27.04
CA TYR A 443 -10.18 -14.92 27.57
C TYR A 443 -9.63 -13.98 26.51
N VAL A 444 -8.58 -14.38 25.77
CA VAL A 444 -7.98 -13.49 24.77
C VAL A 444 -8.91 -13.25 23.58
N ALA A 445 -9.66 -14.26 23.13
CA ALA A 445 -10.68 -14.12 22.11
C ALA A 445 -11.80 -13.16 22.57
N ALA A 446 -12.18 -13.24 23.86
CA ALA A 446 -13.17 -12.38 24.45
C ALA A 446 -12.70 -10.91 24.60
N VAL A 447 -11.46 -10.67 25.01
CA VAL A 447 -10.83 -9.34 25.05
C VAL A 447 -10.83 -8.67 23.67
N LYS A 448 -10.59 -9.45 22.60
CA LYS A 448 -10.49 -8.95 21.23
C LYS A 448 -11.82 -8.89 20.47
N GLY A 449 -12.87 -9.52 20.99
CA GLY A 449 -14.20 -9.50 20.39
C GLY A 449 -14.42 -10.54 19.29
N HIS A 450 -13.58 -11.58 19.23
CA HIS A 450 -13.59 -12.58 18.16
C HIS A 450 -14.70 -13.61 18.36
N THR A 451 -15.92 -13.21 18.00
CA THR A 451 -17.17 -13.93 18.30
C THR A 451 -17.19 -15.37 17.75
N ASP A 452 -16.69 -15.58 16.52
CA ASP A 452 -16.64 -16.91 15.92
C ASP A 452 -15.66 -17.84 16.64
N ILE A 453 -14.51 -17.33 17.06
CA ILE A 453 -13.52 -18.11 17.83
C ILE A 453 -14.07 -18.43 19.21
N VAL A 454 -14.73 -17.47 19.88
CA VAL A 454 -15.39 -17.73 21.17
C VAL A 454 -16.41 -18.86 21.04
N ARG A 455 -17.23 -18.87 19.98
CA ARG A 455 -18.16 -19.98 19.72
C ARG A 455 -17.43 -21.32 19.61
N ILE A 456 -16.39 -21.40 18.77
CA ILE A 456 -15.61 -22.63 18.55
C ILE A 456 -14.99 -23.14 19.85
N LEU A 457 -14.37 -22.25 20.64
CA LEU A 457 -13.76 -22.62 21.91
C LEU A 457 -14.80 -23.16 22.91
N LEU A 458 -16.00 -22.58 22.95
CA LEU A 458 -17.10 -23.07 23.80
C LEU A 458 -17.62 -24.44 23.33
N GLU A 459 -17.74 -24.65 22.02
CA GLU A 459 -18.11 -25.94 21.43
C GLU A 459 -17.07 -27.02 21.75
N GLU A 460 -15.79 -26.66 21.84
CA GLU A 460 -14.68 -27.53 22.23
C GLU A 460 -14.46 -27.61 23.76
N GLY A 461 -15.38 -27.06 24.57
CA GLY A 461 -15.39 -27.25 26.02
C GLY A 461 -14.46 -26.30 26.81
N ALA A 462 -14.24 -25.08 26.32
CA ALA A 462 -13.54 -24.04 27.07
C ALA A 462 -14.22 -23.73 28.41
N ASP A 463 -13.42 -23.62 29.48
CA ASP A 463 -13.88 -23.24 30.81
C ASP A 463 -14.21 -21.75 30.86
N LEU A 464 -15.52 -21.47 30.79
CA LEU A 464 -16.12 -20.15 30.87
C LEU A 464 -15.97 -19.46 32.24
N HIS A 465 -15.59 -20.19 33.29
CA HIS A 465 -15.41 -19.67 34.64
C HIS A 465 -13.95 -19.52 35.06
N GLN A 466 -13.01 -19.92 34.20
CA GLN A 466 -11.60 -19.79 34.51
C GLN A 466 -11.24 -18.33 34.71
N LYS A 467 -10.63 -18.04 35.87
CA LYS A 467 -10.13 -16.70 36.21
C LYS A 467 -8.71 -16.58 35.70
N THR A 468 -8.51 -15.72 34.71
CA THR A 468 -7.22 -15.56 34.05
C THR A 468 -7.04 -14.13 33.54
N GLY A 469 -5.81 -13.74 33.22
CA GLY A 469 -5.48 -12.38 32.82
C GLY A 469 -5.81 -11.32 33.89
N SER A 470 -5.95 -10.08 33.45
CA SER A 470 -6.10 -8.92 34.35
C SER A 470 -7.53 -8.54 34.69
N SER A 471 -8.53 -9.04 33.96
CA SER A 471 -9.94 -8.65 34.11
C SER A 471 -10.81 -9.71 34.81
N GLY A 472 -10.25 -10.88 35.16
CA GLY A 472 -10.98 -11.98 35.79
C GLY A 472 -11.46 -13.01 34.79
N THR A 473 -12.75 -13.00 34.46
CA THR A 473 -13.37 -13.97 33.53
C THR A 473 -13.42 -13.46 32.09
N ALA A 474 -13.63 -14.37 31.12
CA ALA A 474 -13.86 -14.00 29.72
C ALA A 474 -15.09 -13.08 29.56
N LEU A 475 -16.15 -13.29 30.36
CA LEU A 475 -17.35 -12.44 30.34
C LEU A 475 -17.04 -11.02 30.82
N GLN A 476 -16.30 -10.88 31.92
CA GLN A 476 -15.88 -9.57 32.43
C GLN A 476 -14.98 -8.84 31.44
N ALA A 477 -14.06 -9.56 30.78
CA ALA A 477 -13.24 -8.99 29.73
C ALA A 477 -14.09 -8.49 28.53
N ALA A 478 -14.97 -9.33 28.00
CA ALA A 478 -15.86 -8.94 26.90
C ALA A 478 -16.74 -7.74 27.25
N ALA A 479 -17.25 -7.70 28.49
CA ALA A 479 -18.05 -6.60 29.01
C ALA A 479 -17.23 -5.30 29.12
N TYR A 480 -16.02 -5.36 29.69
CA TYR A 480 -15.11 -4.23 29.84
C TYR A 480 -14.72 -3.59 28.50
N TYR A 481 -14.46 -4.41 27.48
CA TYR A 481 -14.11 -3.94 26.14
C TYR A 481 -15.34 -3.67 25.24
N GLY A 482 -16.55 -3.92 25.73
CA GLY A 482 -17.81 -3.60 25.04
C GLY A 482 -18.19 -4.56 23.91
N HIS A 483 -17.70 -5.80 23.89
CA HIS A 483 -17.94 -6.77 22.83
C HIS A 483 -19.30 -7.48 23.00
N LYS A 484 -20.38 -6.81 22.62
CA LYS A 484 -21.77 -7.27 22.82
C LYS A 484 -22.03 -8.71 22.36
N LEU A 485 -21.64 -9.05 21.13
CA LEU A 485 -21.91 -10.38 20.58
C LEU A 485 -21.16 -11.48 21.35
N VAL A 486 -19.96 -11.19 21.84
CA VAL A 486 -19.23 -12.12 22.71
C VAL A 486 -19.92 -12.26 24.06
N VAL A 487 -20.39 -11.16 24.65
CA VAL A 487 -21.17 -11.19 25.90
C VAL A 487 -22.41 -12.05 25.74
N GLU A 488 -23.20 -11.85 24.67
CA GLU A 488 -24.36 -12.67 24.36
C GLU A 488 -23.98 -14.17 24.25
N ARG A 489 -22.93 -14.51 23.50
CA ARG A 489 -22.47 -15.90 23.36
C ARG A 489 -22.03 -16.54 24.67
N LEU A 490 -21.30 -15.81 25.50
CA LEU A 490 -20.85 -16.31 26.80
C LEU A 490 -22.04 -16.52 27.76
N LEU A 491 -23.03 -15.63 27.74
CA LEU A 491 -24.26 -15.78 28.53
C LEU A 491 -25.13 -16.93 28.05
N ASP A 492 -25.28 -17.09 26.74
CA ASP A 492 -25.99 -18.23 26.14
C ASP A 492 -25.32 -19.57 26.54
N ALA A 493 -24.00 -19.58 26.69
CA ALA A 493 -23.23 -20.71 27.19
C ALA A 493 -23.21 -20.87 28.71
N GLY A 494 -23.92 -20.02 29.46
CA GLY A 494 -24.07 -20.13 30.92
C GLY A 494 -23.02 -19.41 31.76
N ALA A 495 -22.32 -18.42 31.21
CA ALA A 495 -21.34 -17.63 31.98
C ALA A 495 -21.98 -16.94 33.19
N ASN A 496 -21.32 -17.06 34.34
CA ASN A 496 -21.81 -16.48 35.60
C ASN A 496 -21.58 -14.96 35.58
N VAL A 497 -22.67 -14.21 35.47
CA VAL A 497 -22.68 -12.73 35.49
C VAL A 497 -22.05 -12.19 36.78
N HIS A 498 -22.25 -12.90 37.90
CA HIS A 498 -21.78 -12.52 39.24
C HIS A 498 -20.42 -13.12 39.59
N ALA A 499 -19.68 -13.65 38.61
CA ALA A 499 -18.33 -14.14 38.87
C ALA A 499 -17.45 -12.99 39.36
N GLU A 500 -16.95 -13.10 40.60
CA GLU A 500 -16.02 -12.14 41.16
C GLU A 500 -14.66 -12.26 40.47
N GLY A 501 -14.08 -11.14 40.03
CA GLY A 501 -12.80 -11.07 39.34
C GLY A 501 -12.03 -9.82 39.74
N SER A 502 -11.45 -9.12 38.77
CA SER A 502 -10.86 -7.80 39.03
C SER A 502 -11.90 -6.71 39.26
N SER A 503 -13.06 -6.85 38.60
CA SER A 503 -14.27 -6.10 38.92
C SER A 503 -15.21 -7.00 39.75
N PRO A 504 -16.11 -6.42 40.57
CA PRO A 504 -17.08 -7.20 41.36
C PRO A 504 -17.94 -8.16 40.52
N ASP A 505 -18.32 -7.76 39.31
CA ASP A 505 -19.08 -8.58 38.36
C ASP A 505 -18.92 -8.04 36.92
N ALA A 506 -19.57 -8.68 35.94
CA ALA A 506 -19.52 -8.24 34.54
C ALA A 506 -20.20 -6.88 34.29
N PHE A 507 -21.16 -6.48 35.13
CA PHE A 507 -21.85 -5.20 35.00
C PHE A 507 -20.94 -4.04 35.42
N HIS A 508 -20.19 -4.20 36.51
CA HIS A 508 -19.18 -3.24 36.96
C HIS A 508 -18.02 -3.17 35.97
N ALA A 509 -17.59 -4.30 35.42
CA ALA A 509 -16.60 -4.32 34.35
C ALA A 509 -17.06 -3.49 33.13
N ALA A 510 -18.33 -3.61 32.71
CA ALA A 510 -18.91 -2.77 31.64
C ALA A 510 -19.00 -1.27 32.00
N ALA A 511 -18.97 -0.93 33.29
CA ALA A 511 -19.06 0.45 33.77
C ALA A 511 -17.67 1.11 34.00
N GLU A 512 -16.61 0.32 34.17
CA GLU A 512 -15.23 0.76 34.50
C GLU A 512 -14.36 1.18 33.28
N VAL A 513 -14.95 1.28 32.09
CA VAL A 513 -14.22 1.51 30.83
C VAL A 513 -13.40 2.82 30.87
N PRO A 514 -12.15 2.85 30.35
CA PRO A 514 -11.32 4.06 30.37
C PRO A 514 -11.99 5.22 29.63
N LEU A 515 -11.98 6.40 30.26
CA LEU A 515 -12.54 7.71 29.83
C LEU A 515 -12.17 8.21 28.41
N ARG A 516 -11.43 7.44 27.60
CA ARG A 516 -11.10 7.79 26.21
C ARG A 516 -12.18 7.40 25.19
N ALA A 517 -13.10 6.50 25.53
CA ALA A 517 -14.27 6.21 24.71
C ALA A 517 -15.51 6.86 25.33
N ALA A 518 -15.93 8.00 24.81
CA ALA A 518 -17.24 8.57 25.13
C ALA A 518 -18.33 7.50 24.99
N ARG A 519 -19.32 7.51 25.90
CA ARG A 519 -20.34 6.47 26.01
C ARG A 519 -20.96 6.10 24.66
N SER A 520 -20.53 5.01 24.03
CA SER A 520 -20.94 4.65 22.66
C SER A 520 -22.20 3.77 22.68
N GLN A 521 -22.96 3.74 21.57
CA GLN A 521 -24.16 2.88 21.41
C GLN A 521 -23.86 1.39 21.69
N VAL A 522 -22.64 0.95 21.37
CA VAL A 522 -22.17 -0.42 21.60
C VAL A 522 -22.13 -0.74 23.10
N GLN A 523 -21.77 0.23 23.94
CA GLN A 523 -21.71 0.05 25.39
C GLN A 523 -23.09 -0.07 26.03
N GLN A 524 -24.05 0.79 25.64
CA GLN A 524 -25.44 0.64 26.09
C GLN A 524 -25.99 -0.74 25.72
N SER A 525 -25.63 -1.23 24.55
CA SER A 525 -26.08 -2.53 24.05
C SER A 525 -25.50 -3.71 24.85
N SER A 526 -24.23 -3.65 25.27
CA SER A 526 -23.60 -4.67 26.12
C SER A 526 -24.14 -4.65 27.56
N THR A 527 -24.34 -3.46 28.14
CA THR A 527 -24.98 -3.32 29.46
C THR A 527 -26.42 -3.84 29.44
N LEU A 528 -27.16 -3.57 28.36
CA LEU A 528 -28.52 -4.10 28.16
C LEU A 528 -28.53 -5.62 28.05
N ALA A 529 -27.56 -6.23 27.35
CA ALA A 529 -27.45 -7.69 27.28
C ALA A 529 -27.22 -8.32 28.67
N ILE A 530 -26.35 -7.71 29.49
CA ILE A 530 -26.11 -8.15 30.87
C ILE A 530 -27.36 -7.94 31.74
N GLN A 531 -28.04 -6.80 31.63
CA GLN A 531 -29.29 -6.53 32.35
C GLN A 531 -30.42 -7.50 31.96
N ALA A 532 -30.51 -7.88 30.69
CA ALA A 532 -31.46 -8.87 30.21
C ALA A 532 -31.20 -10.25 30.82
N ALA A 533 -29.93 -10.66 30.97
CA ALA A 533 -29.57 -11.90 31.65
C ALA A 533 -29.91 -11.87 33.15
N LEU A 534 -29.66 -10.73 33.83
CA LEU A 534 -29.98 -10.55 35.26
C LEU A 534 -31.48 -10.57 35.57
N SER A 535 -32.32 -10.18 34.61
CA SER A 535 -33.79 -10.15 34.78
C SER A 535 -34.47 -11.49 34.49
N GLY A 536 -33.71 -12.56 34.21
CA GLY A 536 -34.23 -13.93 34.05
C GLY A 536 -35.10 -14.13 32.80
N GLY A 537 -35.01 -13.23 31.81
CA GLY A 537 -36.02 -13.07 30.76
C GLY A 537 -35.80 -13.79 29.43
N PHE A 538 -34.73 -14.58 29.23
CA PHE A 538 -34.47 -15.21 27.92
C PHE A 538 -34.22 -16.71 27.99
N SER A 539 -35.17 -17.47 27.42
CA SER A 539 -35.04 -18.85 26.99
C SER A 539 -34.72 -18.85 25.49
N TRP A 540 -33.45 -18.95 25.11
CA TRP A 540 -33.08 -19.22 23.71
C TRP A 540 -33.06 -20.73 23.46
N LYS A 541 -34.23 -21.29 23.16
CA LYS A 541 -34.35 -22.49 22.32
C LYS A 541 -35.04 -22.06 21.03
N GLY A 542 -34.28 -22.10 19.94
CA GLY A 542 -34.73 -21.85 18.58
C GLY A 542 -33.59 -22.15 17.63
#